data_AF-A0A929DDS1-F1
#
_entry.id   AF-A0A929DDS1-F1
#
_cell.length_a   1.000
_cell.length_b   1.000
_cell.length_c   1.000
_cell.angle_alpha   90.00
_cell.angle_beta   90.00
_cell.angle_gamma   90.00
#
_symmetry.space_group_name_H-M   'P 1'
#
loop_
_entity.id
_entity.type
_entity.pdbx_description
1 polymer ?
#
loop_
_entity_poly.entity_id
_entity_poly.type
_entity_poly.pdbx_seq_one_letter_code
_entity_poly.pdbx_strand_id
1 'polypeptide(L)'
;MKKFIWLYPAIYLVLSLYFAIFNWDVFIISINTNLGFAVVKTPPFLLLFLLGLFIIVLQSNFDYIRETRHEVENLQRVIELEKLKKDNEINNFKASILDSQTKTSERNIQKLGEIQDVLAKITEELETEKKKVKEKDTGKDKDEKSESGKKVSPDKKEK
;
A
#
# COMPACT_ATOMS: atom_id res chain seq x y z
N MET A 1 27.25 -0.65 -18.79
CA MET A 1 27.99 -1.89 -19.10
C MET A 1 28.19 -2.13 -20.62
N LYS A 2 28.28 -1.10 -21.47
CA LYS A 2 28.37 -1.28 -22.94
C LYS A 2 29.78 -1.62 -23.49
N LYS A 3 30.83 -1.39 -22.70
CA LYS A 3 32.23 -1.56 -23.16
C LYS A 3 32.61 -3.04 -23.40
N PHE A 4 31.93 -3.99 -22.75
CA PHE A 4 32.22 -5.42 -22.88
C PHE A 4 31.47 -6.11 -24.02
N ILE A 5 30.41 -5.50 -24.57
CA ILE A 5 29.64 -6.08 -25.68
C ILE A 5 30.52 -6.33 -26.92
N TRP A 6 31.52 -5.45 -27.15
CA TRP A 6 32.44 -5.54 -28.28
C TRP A 6 33.65 -6.43 -28.02
N LEU A 7 33.91 -6.78 -26.77
CA LEU A 7 35.10 -7.55 -26.39
C LEU A 7 34.99 -9.01 -26.88
N TYR A 8 33.85 -9.65 -26.67
CA TYR A 8 33.59 -11.03 -27.11
C TYR A 8 33.72 -11.22 -28.63
N PRO A 9 33.04 -10.42 -29.48
CA PRO A 9 33.19 -10.56 -30.93
C PRO A 9 34.60 -10.22 -31.39
N ALA A 10 35.29 -9.26 -30.76
CA ALA A 10 36.68 -8.94 -31.10
C ALA A 10 37.65 -10.09 -30.78
N ILE A 11 37.56 -10.67 -29.59
CA ILE A 11 38.37 -11.83 -29.19
C ILE A 11 38.10 -13.02 -30.13
N TYR A 12 36.83 -13.29 -30.44
CA TYR A 12 36.45 -14.34 -31.37
C TYR A 12 37.03 -14.13 -32.77
N LEU A 13 37.01 -12.90 -33.28
CA LEU A 13 37.56 -12.57 -34.59
C LEU A 13 39.08 -12.81 -34.62
N VAL A 14 39.80 -12.38 -33.58
CA VAL A 14 41.25 -12.59 -33.45
C VAL A 14 41.61 -14.07 -33.37
N LEU A 15 40.90 -14.84 -32.54
CA LEU A 15 41.09 -16.29 -32.42
C LEU A 15 40.76 -17.00 -33.74
N SER A 16 39.67 -16.62 -34.40
CA SER A 16 39.27 -17.21 -35.68
C SER A 16 40.30 -16.94 -36.76
N LEU A 17 40.84 -15.71 -36.82
CA LEU A 17 41.92 -15.36 -37.74
C LEU A 17 43.19 -16.14 -37.43
N TYR A 18 43.55 -16.25 -36.14
CA TYR A 18 44.72 -17.01 -35.70
C TYR A 18 44.60 -18.48 -36.14
N PHE A 19 43.48 -19.14 -35.84
CA PHE A 19 43.27 -20.52 -36.28
C PHE A 19 43.29 -20.65 -37.80
N ALA A 20 42.67 -19.71 -38.53
CA ALA A 20 42.62 -19.72 -39.99
C ALA A 20 44.02 -19.67 -40.62
N ILE A 21 44.88 -18.77 -40.14
CA ILE A 21 46.23 -18.57 -40.67
C ILE A 21 47.12 -19.78 -40.37
N PHE A 22 47.06 -20.31 -39.14
CA PHE A 22 47.92 -21.42 -38.73
C PHE A 22 47.48 -22.80 -39.24
N ASN A 23 46.20 -22.97 -39.58
CA ASN A 23 45.65 -24.23 -40.07
C ASN A 23 45.10 -24.10 -41.50
N TRP A 24 45.68 -23.19 -42.28
CA TRP A 24 45.19 -22.80 -43.60
C TRP A 24 45.03 -24.00 -44.56
N ASP A 25 46.00 -24.93 -44.55
CA ASP A 25 45.99 -26.10 -45.43
C ASP A 25 44.81 -27.05 -45.16
N VAL A 26 44.39 -27.16 -43.90
CA VAL A 26 43.22 -27.98 -43.51
C VAL A 26 41.92 -27.26 -43.86
N PHE A 27 41.93 -25.94 -43.80
CA PHE A 27 40.74 -25.12 -43.94
C PHE A 27 40.34 -24.79 -45.37
N ILE A 28 41.25 -24.91 -46.34
CA ILE A 28 40.94 -24.70 -47.76
C ILE A 28 40.29 -25.92 -48.44
N ILE A 29 40.39 -27.11 -47.81
CA ILE A 29 39.85 -28.35 -48.35
C ILE A 29 38.33 -28.23 -48.40
N SER A 30 37.79 -28.16 -49.61
CA SER A 30 36.35 -27.98 -49.81
C SER A 30 35.62 -29.28 -49.52
N ILE A 31 34.62 -29.21 -48.64
CA ILE A 31 33.68 -30.31 -48.45
C ILE A 31 32.44 -30.08 -49.32
N ASN A 32 31.93 -31.16 -49.91
CA ASN A 32 30.65 -31.14 -50.60
C ASN A 32 29.54 -31.25 -49.54
N THR A 33 28.96 -30.12 -49.17
CA THR A 33 27.86 -30.07 -48.22
C THR A 33 26.56 -30.14 -48.99
N ASN A 34 25.80 -31.22 -48.82
CA ASN A 34 24.45 -31.33 -49.38
C ASN A 34 23.47 -30.71 -48.39
N LEU A 35 22.85 -29.58 -48.76
CA LEU A 35 21.87 -28.86 -47.93
C LEU A 35 20.43 -29.33 -48.17
N GLY A 36 20.22 -30.38 -48.98
CA GLY A 36 18.92 -30.95 -49.32
C GLY A 36 18.28 -30.35 -50.59
N PHE A 37 18.61 -29.10 -50.93
CA PHE A 37 18.15 -28.42 -52.15
C PHE A 37 19.29 -28.00 -53.09
N ALA A 38 20.53 -28.00 -52.59
CA ALA A 38 21.72 -27.71 -53.38
C ALA A 38 22.95 -28.38 -52.74
N VAL A 39 23.91 -28.77 -53.57
CA VAL A 39 25.24 -29.21 -53.13
C VAL A 39 26.16 -28.02 -53.24
N VAL A 40 26.64 -27.52 -52.09
CA VAL A 40 27.54 -26.36 -52.03
C VAL A 40 28.91 -26.83 -51.60
N LYS A 41 29.94 -26.44 -52.35
CA LYS A 41 31.33 -26.62 -51.96
C LYS A 41 31.71 -25.52 -50.99
N THR A 42 31.84 -25.88 -49.72
CA THR A 42 32.18 -24.92 -48.67
C THR A 42 33.45 -25.34 -47.95
N PRO A 43 34.38 -24.43 -47.70
CA PRO A 43 35.51 -24.69 -46.80
C PRO A 43 34.99 -24.89 -45.36
N PRO A 44 35.47 -25.91 -44.61
CA PRO A 44 35.06 -26.19 -43.24
C PRO A 44 35.22 -25.00 -42.30
N PHE A 45 36.24 -24.17 -42.52
CA PHE A 45 36.47 -22.95 -41.75
C PHE A 45 35.27 -22.00 -41.80
N LEU A 46 34.66 -21.82 -42.98
CA LEU A 46 33.55 -20.90 -43.15
C LEU A 46 32.33 -21.34 -42.34
N LEU A 47 32.09 -22.66 -42.25
CA LEU A 47 31.02 -23.23 -41.43
C LEU A 47 31.30 -23.03 -39.93
N LEU A 48 32.52 -23.29 -39.48
CA LEU A 48 32.92 -23.07 -38.07
C LEU A 48 32.88 -21.59 -37.70
N PHE A 49 33.25 -20.71 -38.62
CA PHE A 49 33.19 -19.27 -38.45
C PHE A 49 31.75 -18.76 -38.32
N LEU A 50 30.86 -19.22 -39.20
CA LEU A 50 29.43 -18.88 -39.12
C LEU A 50 28.78 -19.46 -37.86
N LEU A 51 29.15 -20.68 -37.47
CA LEU A 51 28.63 -21.32 -36.27
C LEU A 51 29.05 -20.57 -35.00
N GLY A 52 30.31 -20.14 -34.91
CA GLY A 52 30.77 -19.35 -33.77
C GLY A 52 30.11 -17.97 -33.71
N LEU A 53 29.94 -17.29 -34.86
CA LEU A 53 29.14 -16.06 -34.92
C LEU A 53 27.70 -16.28 -34.46
N PHE A 54 27.07 -17.37 -34.88
CA PHE A 54 25.71 -17.71 -34.47
C PHE A 54 25.59 -17.89 -32.95
N ILE A 55 26.57 -18.57 -32.33
CA ILE A 55 26.62 -18.73 -30.87
C ILE A 55 26.75 -17.38 -30.15
N ILE A 56 27.62 -16.48 -30.65
CA ILE A 56 27.80 -15.15 -30.07
C ILE A 56 26.51 -14.33 -30.15
N VAL A 57 25.83 -14.38 -31.29
CA VAL A 57 24.54 -13.69 -31.48
C VAL A 57 23.49 -14.25 -30.51
N LEU A 58 23.37 -15.57 -30.38
CA LEU A 58 22.47 -16.19 -29.42
C LEU A 58 22.76 -15.73 -27.99
N GLN A 59 24.02 -15.84 -27.56
CA GLN A 59 24.43 -15.45 -26.22
C GLN A 59 24.15 -13.97 -25.95
N SER A 60 24.47 -13.09 -26.91
CA SER A 60 24.18 -11.66 -26.80
C SER A 60 22.68 -11.36 -26.66
N ASN A 61 21.81 -12.13 -27.32
CA ASN A 61 20.36 -11.98 -27.18
C ASN A 61 19.88 -12.45 -25.79
N PHE A 62 20.43 -13.56 -25.28
CA PHE A 62 20.09 -14.05 -23.94
C PHE A 62 20.51 -13.08 -22.83
N ASP A 63 21.70 -12.49 -22.94
CA ASP A 63 22.19 -11.51 -21.97
C ASP A 63 21.30 -10.26 -21.97
N TYR A 64 20.87 -9.78 -23.14
CA TYR A 64 19.94 -8.67 -23.27
C TYR A 64 18.58 -8.94 -22.61
N ILE A 65 18.03 -10.15 -22.79
CA ILE A 65 16.75 -10.56 -22.16
C ILE A 65 16.89 -10.64 -20.64
N ARG A 66 18.02 -11.16 -20.13
CA ARG A 66 18.28 -11.25 -18.69
C ARG A 66 18.39 -9.88 -18.04
N GLU A 67 19.13 -8.96 -18.65
CA GLU A 67 19.28 -7.59 -18.14
C GLU A 67 17.93 -6.87 -18.12
N THR A 68 17.15 -6.98 -19.20
CA THR A 68 15.82 -6.36 -19.28
C THR A 68 14.87 -6.92 -18.21
N ARG A 69 14.90 -8.23 -17.95
CA ARG A 69 14.09 -8.83 -16.86
C ARG A 69 14.48 -8.29 -15.49
N HIS A 70 15.78 -8.14 -15.23
CA HIS A 70 16.27 -7.63 -13.96
C HIS A 70 15.93 -6.14 -13.75
N GLU A 71 15.97 -5.34 -14.80
CA GLU A 71 15.53 -3.93 -14.74
C GLU A 71 14.03 -3.81 -14.48
N VAL A 72 13.21 -4.64 -15.13
CA VAL A 72 11.76 -4.68 -14.91
C VAL A 72 11.42 -5.09 -13.48
N GLU A 73 12.10 -6.11 -12.94
CA GLU A 73 11.89 -6.56 -11.56
C GLU A 73 12.28 -5.48 -10.54
N ASN A 74 13.38 -4.77 -10.78
CA ASN A 74 13.78 -3.63 -9.95
C ASN A 74 12.76 -2.49 -10.01
N LEU A 75 12.24 -2.15 -11.19
CA LEU A 75 11.20 -1.14 -11.33
C LEU A 75 9.92 -1.54 -10.59
N GLN A 76 9.51 -2.81 -10.67
CA GLN A 76 8.35 -3.32 -9.92
C GLN A 76 8.55 -3.17 -8.41
N ARG A 77 9.73 -3.52 -7.89
CA ARG A 77 10.03 -3.35 -6.45
C ARG A 77 9.97 -1.90 -6.00
N VAL A 78 10.46 -0.96 -6.81
CA VAL A 78 10.39 0.47 -6.49
C VAL A 78 8.95 0.94 -6.45
N ILE A 79 8.12 0.52 -7.41
CA ILE A 79 6.69 0.87 -7.45
C ILE A 79 5.94 0.28 -6.25
N GLU A 80 6.22 -0.96 -5.86
CA GLU A 80 5.63 -1.59 -4.68
C GLU A 80 6.02 -0.87 -3.39
N LEU A 81 7.28 -0.48 -3.25
CA LEU A 81 7.75 0.30 -2.10
C LEU A 81 7.08 1.68 -2.02
N GLU A 82 6.92 2.35 -3.16
CA GLU A 82 6.24 3.64 -3.21
C GLU A 82 4.76 3.51 -2.84
N LYS A 83 4.10 2.44 -3.29
CA LYS A 83 2.72 2.12 -2.92
C LYS A 83 2.59 1.87 -1.42
N LEU A 84 3.46 1.04 -0.85
CA LEU A 84 3.49 0.77 0.60
C LEU A 84 3.72 2.05 1.41
N LYS A 85 4.57 2.96 0.92
CA LYS A 85 4.81 4.25 1.57
C LYS A 85 3.55 5.13 1.56
N LYS A 86 2.86 5.23 0.42
CA LYS A 86 1.58 5.94 0.32
C LYS A 86 0.51 5.33 1.22
N ASP A 87 0.40 4.00 1.26
CA ASP A 87 -0.56 3.31 2.12
C ASP A 87 -0.27 3.59 3.61
N ASN A 88 1.01 3.66 3.99
CA ASN A 88 1.42 4.03 5.35
C ASN A 88 1.09 5.50 5.66
N GLU A 89 1.34 6.43 4.74
CA GLU A 89 0.94 7.83 4.89
C GLU A 89 -0.59 7.98 5.05
N ILE A 90 -1.37 7.25 4.27
CA ILE A 90 -2.84 7.23 4.40
C ILE A 90 -3.26 6.68 5.76
N ASN A 91 -2.64 5.60 6.23
CA ASN A 91 -2.96 5.03 7.54
C ASN A 91 -2.60 5.98 8.69
N ASN A 92 -1.45 6.66 8.62
CA ASN A 92 -1.06 7.67 9.61
C ASN A 92 -2.03 8.86 9.59
N PHE A 93 -2.47 9.30 8.41
CA PHE A 93 -3.47 10.34 8.28
C PHE A 93 -4.81 9.92 8.91
N LYS A 94 -5.27 8.69 8.65
CA LYS A 94 -6.48 8.14 9.28
C LYS A 94 -6.36 8.07 10.81
N ALA A 95 -5.22 7.62 11.33
CA ALA A 95 -4.95 7.58 12.76
C ALA A 95 -4.98 8.98 13.38
N SER A 96 -4.40 9.98 12.70
CA SER A 96 -4.43 11.38 13.16
C SER A 96 -5.84 11.97 13.17
N ILE A 97 -6.68 11.66 12.17
CA ILE A 97 -8.08 12.08 12.16
C ILE A 97 -8.84 11.43 13.32
N LEU A 98 -8.66 10.12 13.55
CA LEU A 98 -9.30 9.42 14.65
C LEU A 98 -8.93 10.02 16.01
N ASP A 99 -7.63 10.29 16.24
CA ASP A 99 -7.14 10.94 17.47
C ASP A 99 -7.72 12.36 17.64
N SER A 100 -7.84 13.11 16.54
CA SER A 100 -8.47 14.43 16.58
C SER A 100 -9.96 14.35 16.91
N GLN A 101 -10.68 13.35 16.38
CA GLN A 101 -12.10 13.13 16.68
C GLN A 101 -12.31 12.70 18.12
N THR A 102 -11.50 11.78 18.66
CA THR A 102 -11.58 11.38 20.08
C THR A 102 -11.33 12.54 21.01
N LYS A 103 -10.26 13.33 20.79
CA LYS A 103 -9.98 14.54 21.58
C LYS A 103 -11.12 15.57 21.52
N THR A 104 -11.75 15.72 20.37
CA THR A 104 -12.90 16.62 20.21
C THR A 104 -14.12 16.08 20.97
N SER A 105 -14.36 14.77 20.91
CA SER A 105 -15.42 14.10 21.67
C SER A 105 -15.22 14.24 23.18
N GLU A 106 -14.01 14.02 23.67
CA GLU A 106 -13.65 14.19 25.10
C GLU A 106 -13.91 15.62 25.58
N ARG A 107 -13.50 16.63 24.79
CA ARG A 107 -13.79 18.05 25.10
C ARG A 107 -15.28 18.34 25.12
N ASN A 108 -16.04 17.75 24.21
CA ASN A 108 -17.49 17.91 24.19
C ASN A 108 -18.13 17.27 25.42
N ILE A 109 -17.71 16.06 25.81
CA ILE A 109 -18.18 15.38 27.02
C ILE A 109 -17.89 16.22 28.27
N GLN A 110 -16.68 16.79 28.39
CA GLN A 110 -16.35 17.70 29.49
C GLN A 110 -17.28 18.92 29.54
N LYS A 111 -17.51 19.58 28.40
CA LYS A 111 -18.42 20.72 28.32
C LYS A 111 -19.86 20.34 28.68
N LEU A 112 -20.33 19.16 28.29
CA LEU A 112 -21.65 18.66 28.70
C LEU A 112 -21.73 18.44 30.22
N GLY A 113 -20.67 17.91 30.84
CA GLY A 113 -20.57 17.79 32.29
C GLY A 113 -20.63 19.15 33.01
N GLU A 114 -19.87 20.13 32.53
CA GLU A 114 -19.90 21.51 33.05
C GLU A 114 -21.29 22.14 32.93
N ILE A 115 -21.99 21.93 31.81
CA ILE A 115 -23.37 22.41 31.63
C ILE A 115 -24.31 21.72 32.63
N GLN A 116 -24.14 20.43 32.86
CA GLN A 116 -24.98 19.66 33.78
C GLN A 116 -24.79 20.12 35.23
N ASP A 117 -23.55 20.41 35.63
CA ASP A 117 -23.24 20.99 36.96
C ASP A 117 -23.83 22.39 37.12
N VAL A 118 -23.78 23.23 36.08
CA VAL A 118 -24.40 24.56 36.09
C VAL A 118 -25.92 24.44 36.21
N LEU A 119 -26.55 23.51 35.48
CA LEU A 119 -28.00 23.26 35.58
C LEU A 119 -28.40 22.74 36.97
N ALA A 120 -27.61 21.87 37.58
CA ALA A 120 -27.84 21.39 38.94
C ALA A 120 -27.77 22.55 39.94
N LYS A 121 -26.76 23.42 39.81
CA LYS A 121 -26.59 24.59 40.67
C LYS A 121 -27.74 25.61 40.53
N ILE A 122 -28.20 25.87 39.30
CA ILE A 122 -29.38 26.72 39.05
C ILE A 122 -30.64 26.09 39.66
N THR A 123 -30.78 24.77 39.60
CA THR A 123 -31.92 24.05 40.18
C THR A 123 -31.92 24.13 41.70
N GLU A 124 -30.75 23.97 42.34
CA GLU A 124 -30.58 24.17 43.79
C GLU A 124 -30.83 25.63 44.20
N GLU A 125 -30.38 26.62 43.41
CA GLU A 125 -30.68 28.04 43.63
C GLU A 125 -32.18 28.33 43.52
N LEU A 126 -32.88 27.72 42.56
CA LEU A 126 -34.34 27.84 42.42
C LEU A 126 -35.12 27.15 43.55
N GLU A 127 -34.64 26.02 44.06
CA GLU A 127 -35.26 25.34 45.21
C GLU A 127 -35.02 26.10 46.52
N THR A 128 -33.84 26.70 46.69
CA THR A 128 -33.54 27.55 47.84
C THR A 128 -34.29 28.89 47.78
N GLU A 129 -34.50 29.47 46.59
CA GLU A 129 -35.41 30.61 46.41
C GLU A 129 -36.88 30.24 46.68
N LYS A 130 -37.37 29.08 46.22
CA LYS A 130 -38.72 28.61 46.56
C LYS A 130 -38.92 28.37 48.07
N LYS A 131 -37.87 27.95 48.79
CA LYS A 131 -37.91 27.86 50.27
C LYS A 131 -37.95 29.23 50.94
N LYS A 132 -37.24 30.24 50.42
CA LYS A 132 -37.29 31.62 50.94
C LYS A 132 -38.62 32.33 50.66
N VAL A 133 -39.33 31.97 49.60
CA VAL A 133 -40.67 32.53 49.31
C VAL A 133 -41.75 31.89 50.19
N LYS A 134 -41.61 30.63 50.61
CA LYS A 134 -42.57 29.98 51.54
C LYS A 134 -42.47 30.44 53.00
N GLU A 135 -41.41 31.13 53.40
CA GLU A 135 -41.20 31.55 54.79
C GLU A 135 -41.77 32.95 55.11
N LYS A 136 -42.32 33.66 54.12
CA LYS A 136 -42.85 35.03 54.31
C LYS A 136 -44.36 35.18 54.26
N ASP A 137 -45.12 34.10 54.05
CA ASP A 137 -46.57 34.21 53.92
C ASP A 137 -47.30 33.01 54.55
N THR A 138 -47.41 33.00 55.88
CA THR A 138 -48.61 32.50 56.58
C THR A 138 -48.52 32.79 58.08
N GLY A 139 -49.12 33.90 58.49
CA GLY A 139 -49.57 34.13 59.86
C GLY A 139 -51.06 34.47 59.86
N LYS A 140 -51.85 33.66 60.58
CA LYS A 140 -53.29 33.81 60.95
C LYS A 140 -54.32 33.67 59.81
N ASP A 141 -55.50 33.07 59.98
CA ASP A 141 -56.24 32.59 61.15
C ASP A 141 -57.30 31.57 60.69
N LYS A 142 -57.61 30.61 61.56
CA LYS A 142 -58.94 30.04 61.89
C LYS A 142 -59.77 29.15 60.93
N ASP A 143 -60.15 28.03 61.56
CA ASP A 143 -61.46 27.40 61.67
C ASP A 143 -61.96 26.35 60.65
N GLU A 144 -62.23 25.18 61.25
CA GLU A 144 -63.34 24.25 61.02
C GLU A 144 -63.35 23.24 59.85
N LYS A 145 -63.15 21.97 60.26
CA LYS A 145 -64.17 20.88 60.25
C LYS A 145 -64.17 19.89 59.07
N SER A 146 -64.25 18.60 59.47
CA SER A 146 -64.81 17.42 58.77
C SER A 146 -64.09 16.96 57.48
N GLU A 147 -64.00 15.69 57.08
CA GLU A 147 -64.36 14.37 57.58
C GLU A 147 -63.73 13.37 56.59
N SER A 148 -63.29 12.21 57.09
CA SER A 148 -63.60 10.88 56.55
C SER A 148 -63.26 10.46 55.11
N GLY A 149 -62.50 9.36 55.01
CA GLY A 149 -62.58 8.35 53.94
C GLY A 149 -61.86 8.71 52.64
N LYS A 150 -61.33 7.79 51.82
CA LYS A 150 -61.45 6.34 51.75
C LYS A 150 -60.38 5.85 50.76
N LYS A 151 -59.79 4.68 51.02
CA LYS A 151 -59.07 3.86 50.03
C LYS A 151 -59.91 3.69 48.75
N VAL A 152 -59.26 3.52 47.59
CA VAL A 152 -59.42 2.39 46.64
C VAL A 152 -58.47 2.59 45.44
N SER A 153 -57.62 1.58 45.21
CA SER A 153 -56.86 1.26 43.98
C SER A 153 -57.78 0.52 42.98
N PRO A 154 -57.38 0.03 41.79
CA PRO A 154 -56.32 0.37 40.84
C PRO A 154 -56.88 0.34 39.37
N ASP A 155 -56.00 0.01 38.41
CA ASP A 155 -56.24 -0.50 37.04
C ASP A 155 -56.24 0.59 35.95
N LYS A 156 -55.48 0.47 34.85
CA LYS A 156 -55.46 -0.69 33.96
C LYS A 156 -54.18 -0.78 33.13
N LYS A 157 -53.68 -2.01 32.96
CA LYS A 157 -52.83 -2.45 31.86
C LYS A 157 -53.66 -2.57 30.57
N GLU A 158 -53.06 -2.26 29.44
CA GLU A 158 -53.38 -2.85 28.11
C GLU A 158 -52.08 -2.71 27.30
N LYS A 159 -51.31 -3.79 27.17
CA LYS A 159 -51.31 -4.80 26.09
C LYS A 159 -50.75 -4.26 24.78
#